data_AF-A0A2T0FJM6-F1
#
_entry.id   AF-A0A2T0FJM6-F1
#
_cell.length_a   1.000
_cell.length_b   1.000
_cell.length_c   1.000
_cell.angle_alpha   90.00
_cell.angle_beta   90.00
_cell.angle_gamma   90.00
#
_symmetry.space_group_name_H-M   'P 1'
#
loop_
_entity.id
_entity.type
_entity.pdbx_description
1 polymer ?
#
loop_
_entity_poly.entity_id
_entity_poly.type
_entity_poly.pdbx_seq_one_letter_code
_entity_poly.pdbx_strand_id
1 'polypeptide(L)'
;MISHIYDKTDLEAFVEDIVVEAALIAPVVEVLIAGNDSEHMRGNVYLVFQNDEDADKVLANFNRRWYAGKPVYALLSPVHDLRTAVCRQAEISKCDRGGQCNYVHPLNINKSLLNSLWASQQVTWS
;
A
#
# COMPACT_ATOMS: atom_id res chain seq x y z
N MET A 1 -8.53 17.77 1.70
CA MET A 1 -7.92 17.44 0.40
C MET A 1 -7.62 15.93 0.30
N ILE A 2 -8.56 15.07 0.74
CA ILE A 2 -8.55 13.59 0.58
C ILE A 2 -9.99 13.15 0.18
N SER A 3 -10.77 14.05 -0.42
CA SER A 3 -12.15 13.81 -0.84
C SER A 3 -12.26 13.44 -2.32
N HIS A 4 -11.13 13.39 -3.04
CA HIS A 4 -11.11 13.19 -4.50
C HIS A 4 -10.40 11.90 -4.94
N ILE A 5 -9.90 11.05 -4.04
CA ILE A 5 -9.36 9.71 -4.40
C ILE A 5 -10.50 8.67 -4.40
N TYR A 6 -11.64 8.99 -5.03
CA TYR A 6 -12.80 8.08 -5.11
C TYR A 6 -13.16 7.70 -6.55
N ASP A 7 -12.34 8.07 -7.54
CA ASP A 7 -12.42 7.41 -8.84
C ASP A 7 -11.48 6.20 -8.86
N LYS A 8 -11.96 5.10 -9.44
CA LYS A 8 -11.22 3.84 -9.56
C LYS A 8 -9.91 4.05 -10.33
N THR A 9 -9.93 4.94 -11.32
CA THR A 9 -8.76 5.28 -12.14
C THR A 9 -7.68 5.99 -11.34
N ASP A 10 -8.05 6.89 -10.41
CA ASP A 10 -7.06 7.59 -9.58
C ASP A 10 -6.37 6.63 -8.60
N LEU A 11 -7.11 5.66 -8.05
CA LEU A 11 -6.53 4.61 -7.20
C LEU A 11 -5.57 3.72 -7.99
N GLU A 12 -5.95 3.31 -9.20
CA GLU A 12 -5.10 2.50 -10.07
C GLU A 12 -3.79 3.24 -10.40
N ALA A 13 -3.86 4.50 -10.79
CA ALA A 13 -2.69 5.34 -11.06
C ALA A 13 -1.81 5.50 -9.82
N PHE A 14 -2.40 5.74 -8.64
CA PHE A 14 -1.68 5.85 -7.38
C PHE A 14 -0.95 4.56 -6.99
N VAL A 15 -1.62 3.41 -7.15
CA VAL A 15 -1.01 2.10 -6.87
C VAL A 15 0.15 1.83 -7.84
N GLU A 16 -0.04 2.11 -9.13
CA GLU A 16 1.01 1.98 -10.13
C GLU A 16 2.24 2.83 -9.77
N ASP A 17 2.03 4.12 -9.47
CA ASP A 17 3.09 5.06 -9.07
C ASP A 17 3.93 4.49 -7.91
N ILE A 18 3.29 4.08 -6.82
CA ILE A 18 4.01 3.62 -5.63
C ILE A 18 4.70 2.28 -5.85
N VAL A 19 4.01 1.33 -6.49
CA VAL A 19 4.56 -0.02 -6.70
C VAL A 19 5.74 0.04 -7.66
N VAL A 20 5.64 0.79 -8.75
CA VAL A 20 6.75 0.95 -9.70
C VAL A 20 7.94 1.62 -9.02
N GLU A 21 7.72 2.70 -8.28
CA GLU A 21 8.79 3.41 -7.57
C GLU A 21 9.50 2.55 -6.51
N ALA A 22 8.76 1.70 -5.79
CA ALA A 22 9.35 0.74 -4.86
C ALA A 22 10.10 -0.38 -5.60
N ALA A 23 9.54 -0.90 -6.71
CA ALA A 23 10.09 -1.96 -7.53
C ALA A 23 11.41 -1.58 -8.23
N LEU A 24 11.70 -0.28 -8.40
CA LEU A 24 13.01 0.21 -8.86
C LEU A 24 14.13 -0.02 -7.83
N ILE A 25 13.79 -0.21 -6.56
CA ILE A 25 14.74 -0.35 -5.46
C ILE A 25 14.81 -1.81 -4.99
N ALA A 26 13.66 -2.46 -4.84
CA ALA A 26 13.56 -3.83 -4.38
C ALA A 26 12.24 -4.49 -4.84
N PRO A 27 12.20 -5.82 -5.05
CA PRO A 27 11.01 -6.50 -5.52
C PRO A 27 9.88 -6.49 -4.48
N VAL A 28 8.75 -5.86 -4.84
CA VAL A 28 7.52 -5.81 -4.05
C VAL A 28 6.78 -7.15 -4.15
N VAL A 29 6.48 -7.75 -3.00
CA VAL A 29 5.70 -8.99 -2.87
C VAL A 29 4.21 -8.68 -2.82
N GLU A 30 3.82 -7.75 -1.96
CA GLU A 30 2.41 -7.41 -1.72
C GLU A 30 2.27 -5.90 -1.47
N VAL A 31 1.14 -5.33 -1.90
CA VAL A 31 0.76 -3.94 -1.63
C VAL A 31 -0.65 -3.88 -1.08
N LEU A 32 -0.85 -3.03 -0.07
CA LEU A 32 -2.15 -2.78 0.52
C LEU A 32 -2.33 -1.29 0.83
N ILE A 33 -3.47 -0.74 0.42
CA ILE A 33 -3.86 0.64 0.71
C ILE A 33 -5.02 0.66 1.72
N ALA A 34 -4.85 1.37 2.82
CA ALA A 34 -5.85 1.50 3.86
C ALA A 34 -6.93 2.55 3.51
N GLY A 35 -8.13 2.08 3.21
CA GLY A 35 -9.36 2.86 3.04
C GLY A 35 -10.10 3.12 4.34
N ASN A 36 -9.41 3.08 5.49
CA ASN A 36 -10.02 3.32 6.80
C ASN A 36 -10.60 4.73 6.93
N ASP A 37 -11.62 4.86 7.77
CA ASP A 37 -12.13 6.16 8.16
C ASP A 37 -11.38 6.79 9.35
N SER A 38 -10.66 5.97 10.11
CA SER A 38 -9.90 6.39 11.27
C SER A 38 -8.65 7.18 10.88
N GLU A 39 -8.40 8.30 11.56
CA GLU A 39 -7.29 9.21 11.24
C GLU A 39 -5.91 8.53 11.28
N HIS A 40 -5.71 7.59 12.22
CA HIS A 40 -4.44 6.89 12.40
C HIS A 40 -4.19 5.79 11.36
N MET A 41 -5.20 5.36 10.60
CA MET A 41 -5.06 4.31 9.58
C MET A 41 -5.31 4.80 8.15
N ARG A 42 -6.13 5.84 7.99
CA ARG A 42 -6.59 6.32 6.68
C ARG A 42 -5.41 6.71 5.80
N GLY A 43 -5.35 6.12 4.61
CA GLY A 43 -4.33 6.43 3.61
C GLY A 43 -2.97 5.80 3.87
N ASN A 44 -2.83 4.96 4.92
CA ASN A 44 -1.61 4.18 5.10
C ASN A 44 -1.41 3.23 3.92
N VAL A 45 -0.16 3.13 3.47
CA VAL A 45 0.29 2.24 2.42
C VAL A 45 1.23 1.20 3.04
N TYR A 46 0.95 -0.07 2.78
CA TYR A 46 1.80 -1.17 3.21
C TYR A 46 2.43 -1.81 1.98
N LEU A 47 3.76 -1.86 1.97
CA LEU A 47 4.55 -2.57 0.97
C LEU A 47 5.28 -3.70 1.68
N VAL A 48 5.12 -4.92 1.16
CA VAL A 48 5.78 -6.12 1.67
C VAL A 48 6.89 -6.50 0.70
N PHE A 49 8.05 -6.82 1.24
CA PHE A 49 9.24 -7.24 0.49
C PHE A 49 9.63 -8.66 0.89
N GLN A 50 10.52 -9.28 0.11
CA GLN A 50 10.96 -10.65 0.35
C GLN A 50 11.81 -10.79 1.64
N ASN A 51 12.54 -9.75 2.01
CA ASN A 51 13.45 -9.72 3.15
C ASN A 51 13.48 -8.30 3.77
N ASP A 52 14.00 -8.22 5.00
CA ASP A 52 14.03 -6.98 5.77
C ASP A 52 15.04 -5.98 5.20
N GLU A 53 16.14 -6.45 4.60
CA GLU A 53 17.15 -5.58 3.98
C GLU A 53 16.59 -4.77 2.80
N ASP A 54 15.67 -5.35 2.04
CA ASP A 54 14.97 -4.69 0.94
C ASP A 54 14.00 -3.63 1.48
N ALA A 55 13.30 -3.91 2.57
CA ALA A 55 12.46 -2.93 3.26
C ALA A 55 13.31 -1.75 3.78
N ASP A 56 14.50 -2.00 4.33
CA ASP A 56 15.43 -0.97 4.80
C ASP A 56 15.93 -0.06 3.66
N LYS A 57 16.25 -0.62 2.49
CA LYS A 57 16.65 0.18 1.32
C LYS A 57 15.52 1.10 0.86
N VAL A 58 14.30 0.58 0.78
CA VAL A 58 13.12 1.37 0.38
C VAL A 58 12.83 2.45 1.42
N LEU A 59 12.86 2.12 2.71
CA LEU A 59 12.70 3.07 3.82
C LEU A 59 13.68 4.25 3.72
N ALA A 60 14.97 3.94 3.55
CA ALA A 60 16.02 4.95 3.48
C ALA A 60 15.89 5.86 2.25
N ASN A 61 15.40 5.31 1.13
CA ASN A 61 15.15 6.06 -0.09
C ASN A 61 13.89 6.94 0.05
N PHE A 62 12.77 6.36 0.47
CA PHE A 62 11.46 7.02 0.50
C PHE A 62 11.44 8.19 1.49
N ASN A 63 12.07 8.07 2.65
CA ASN A 63 12.16 9.16 3.64
C ASN A 63 12.97 10.39 3.17
N ARG A 64 13.56 10.34 1.97
CA ARG A 64 14.25 11.48 1.35
C ARG A 64 13.44 12.11 0.21
N ARG A 65 12.20 11.67 0.00
CA ARG A 65 11.37 12.02 -1.15
C ARG A 65 10.13 12.81 -0.76
N TRP A 66 9.52 13.37 -1.79
CA TRP A 66 8.25 14.09 -1.73
C TRP A 66 7.27 13.44 -2.70
N TYR A 67 5.99 13.41 -2.33
CA TYR A 67 4.90 12.93 -3.17
C TYR A 67 3.73 13.91 -3.08
N ALA A 68 3.21 14.35 -4.24
CA ALA A 68 2.10 15.31 -4.34
C ALA A 68 2.26 16.56 -3.43
N GLY A 69 3.48 17.11 -3.35
CA GLY A 69 3.79 18.31 -2.56
C GLY A 69 3.91 18.08 -1.05
N LYS A 70 3.94 16.82 -0.59
CA LYS A 70 4.14 16.46 0.83
C LYS A 70 5.39 15.58 0.99
N PRO A 71 6.12 15.68 2.11
CA PRO A 71 7.20 14.75 2.40
C PRO A 71 6.63 13.34 2.61
N VAL A 72 7.34 12.33 2.14
CA VAL A 72 6.99 10.92 2.38
C VAL A 72 7.50 10.50 3.75
N TYR A 73 6.62 9.90 4.55
CA TYR A 73 6.96 9.31 5.84
C TYR A 73 6.81 7.80 5.76
N ALA A 74 7.93 7.09 5.74
CA ALA A 74 8.00 5.65 5.75
C ALA A 74 8.58 5.15 7.08
N LEU A 75 8.05 4.03 7.57
CA LEU A 75 8.52 3.34 8.78
C LEU A 75 8.43 1.83 8.55
N LEU A 76 9.25 1.04 9.24
CA LEU A 76 9.10 -0.41 9.25
C LEU A 76 7.89 -0.79 10.10
N SER A 77 7.07 -1.69 9.56
CA SER A 77 5.95 -2.29 10.27
C SER A 77 6.37 -3.66 10.82
N PRO A 78 6.01 -4.02 12.07
CA PRO A 78 6.24 -5.37 12.58
C PRO A 78 5.30 -6.42 11.97
N VAL A 79 4.39 -6.01 11.08
CA VAL A 79 3.42 -6.88 10.43
C VAL A 79 4.05 -7.53 9.19
N HIS A 80 4.38 -8.81 9.29
CA HIS A 80 4.87 -9.62 8.16
C HIS A 80 3.76 -10.30 7.35
N ASP A 81 2.58 -10.51 7.94
CA ASP A 81 1.42 -11.12 7.27
C ASP A 81 0.21 -10.17 7.32
N LEU A 82 -0.07 -9.50 6.20
CA LEU A 82 -1.14 -8.51 6.11
C LEU A 82 -2.53 -9.11 6.38
N ARG A 83 -2.73 -10.42 6.15
CA ARG A 83 -4.01 -11.10 6.43
C ARG A 83 -4.37 -11.04 7.92
N THR A 84 -3.37 -10.90 8.79
CA THR A 84 -3.58 -10.76 10.24
C THR A 84 -3.94 -9.34 10.66
N ALA A 85 -3.61 -8.35 9.82
CA ALA A 85 -3.88 -6.94 10.07
C ALA A 85 -5.20 -6.45 9.44
N VAL A 86 -5.73 -7.17 8.44
CA VAL A 86 -6.96 -6.81 7.74
C VAL A 86 -8.22 -7.10 8.57
N CYS A 87 -9.19 -6.19 8.49
CA CYS A 87 -10.50 -6.35 9.11
C CYS A 87 -11.36 -7.32 8.30
N ARG A 88 -11.54 -8.54 8.80
CA ARG A 88 -12.37 -9.58 8.14
C ARG A 88 -13.79 -9.11 7.82
N GLN A 89 -14.39 -8.27 8.67
CA GLN A 89 -15.71 -7.72 8.39
C GLN A 89 -15.68 -6.81 7.17
N ALA A 90 -14.66 -5.94 7.04
CA ALA A 90 -14.51 -5.03 5.91
C ALA A 90 -14.25 -5.74 4.58
N GLU A 91 -13.66 -6.94 4.61
CA GLU A 91 -13.48 -7.78 3.42
C GLU A 91 -14.79 -8.36 2.89
N ILE A 92 -15.70 -8.73 3.80
CA ILE A 92 -16.95 -9.43 3.46
C ILE A 92 -18.10 -8.44 3.24
N SER A 93 -18.15 -7.38 4.06
CA SER A 93 -19.25 -6.41 4.09
C SER A 93 -18.79 -5.08 4.71
N LYS A 94 -19.73 -4.21 5.06
CA LYS A 94 -19.41 -2.96 5.75
C LYS A 94 -19.10 -3.24 7.22
N CYS A 95 -17.89 -2.90 7.67
CA CYS A 95 -17.53 -2.95 9.08
C CYS A 95 -18.38 -1.96 9.90
N ASP A 96 -18.88 -2.42 11.05
CA ASP A 96 -19.76 -1.66 11.96
C ASP A 96 -19.00 -0.69 12.89
N ARG A 97 -17.69 -0.91 13.08
CA ARG A 97 -16.83 -0.10 13.98
C ARG A 97 -16.49 1.28 13.41
N GLY A 98 -16.67 1.51 12.11
CA GLY A 98 -16.35 2.78 11.45
C GLY A 98 -14.95 3.29 11.81
N GLY A 99 -14.85 4.57 12.21
CA GLY A 99 -13.59 5.21 12.62
C GLY A 99 -12.96 4.69 13.92
N GLN A 100 -13.57 3.71 14.60
CA GLN A 100 -13.01 3.04 15.78
C GLN A 100 -12.37 1.69 15.44
N CYS A 101 -12.37 1.28 14.16
CA CYS A 101 -11.71 0.04 13.77
C CYS A 101 -10.18 0.20 13.77
N ASN A 102 -9.50 -0.71 14.49
CA ASN A 102 -8.03 -0.78 14.57
C ASN A 102 -7.42 -1.80 13.59
N TYR A 103 -8.24 -2.37 12.71
CA TYR A 103 -7.79 -3.28 11.65
C TYR A 103 -7.88 -2.58 10.31
N VAL A 104 -7.03 -2.97 9.36
CA VAL A 104 -6.96 -2.31 8.06
C VAL A 104 -8.20 -2.63 7.23
N HIS A 105 -8.80 -1.61 6.63
CA HIS A 105 -9.88 -1.73 5.66
C HIS A 105 -9.27 -1.56 4.26
N PRO A 106 -8.97 -2.63 3.52
CA PRO A 106 -8.25 -2.52 2.26
C PRO A 106 -9.14 -1.85 1.19
N LEU A 107 -8.56 -0.91 0.43
CA LEU A 107 -9.15 -0.49 -0.83
C LEU A 107 -9.05 -1.63 -1.85
N ASN A 108 -10.06 -1.74 -2.72
CA ASN A 108 -10.09 -2.76 -3.75
C ASN A 108 -9.19 -2.37 -4.94
N ILE A 109 -8.02 -2.99 -5.02
CA ILE A 109 -7.08 -2.79 -6.12
C ILE A 109 -7.42 -3.76 -7.26
N ASN A 110 -7.43 -3.25 -8.49
CA ASN A 110 -7.70 -4.05 -9.68
C ASN A 110 -6.64 -5.15 -9.87
N LYS A 111 -7.08 -6.41 -9.80
CA LYS A 111 -6.23 -7.59 -9.97
C LYS A 111 -5.49 -7.64 -11.31
N SER A 112 -6.07 -7.09 -12.38
CA SER A 112 -5.41 -7.07 -13.70
C SER A 112 -4.22 -6.11 -13.73
N LEU A 113 -4.35 -4.93 -13.13
CA LEU A 113 -3.25 -3.96 -12.98
C LEU A 113 -2.12 -4.61 -12.18
N LEU A 114 -2.49 -5.10 -11.01
CA LEU A 114 -1.65 -5.85 -10.11
C LEU A 114 -0.88 -6.96 -10.86
N ASN A 115 -1.57 -7.87 -11.56
CA ASN A 115 -0.95 -8.92 -12.38
C ASN A 115 0.08 -8.38 -13.39
N SER A 116 -0.20 -7.25 -14.03
CA SER A 116 0.74 -6.63 -14.98
C SER A 116 1.99 -6.08 -14.28
N LEU A 117 1.86 -5.52 -13.07
CA LEU A 117 2.98 -5.00 -12.28
C LEU A 117 3.93 -6.12 -11.85
N TRP A 118 3.41 -7.25 -11.33
CA TRP A 118 4.30 -8.38 -10.98
C TRP A 118 4.96 -8.99 -12.20
N ALA A 119 4.25 -9.09 -13.34
CA ALA A 119 4.87 -9.57 -14.58
C ALA A 119 6.00 -8.64 -15.05
N SER A 120 5.82 -7.31 -14.96
CA SER A 120 6.86 -6.33 -15.29
C SER A 120 8.07 -6.43 -14.35
N GLN A 121 7.82 -6.58 -13.06
CA GLN A 121 8.87 -6.73 -12.06
C GLN A 121 9.68 -8.01 -12.23
N GLN A 122 9.04 -9.12 -12.61
CA GLN A 122 9.73 -10.38 -12.92
C GLN A 122 10.76 -10.22 -14.03
N VAL A 123 10.51 -9.38 -15.05
CA VAL A 123 11.49 -9.11 -16.11
C VAL A 123 12.69 -8.31 -15.58
N THR A 124 12.49 -7.48 -14.56
CA THR A 124 13.52 -6.61 -13.99
C THR A 124 14.41 -7.36 -12.98
N TRP A 125 13.84 -8.30 -12.24
CA TRP A 125 14.48 -8.99 -11.12
C TRP A 125 14.66 -10.51 -11.34
N SER A 126 14.57 -10.98 -12.59
CA SER A 126 14.87 -12.37 -13.00
C SER A 126 16.36 -12.67 -13.05
#